data_AF-A0A919XGA4-F1
#
_entry.id   AF-A0A919XGA4-F1
#
_cell.length_a   1.000
_cell.length_b   1.000
_cell.length_c   1.000
_cell.angle_alpha   90.00
_cell.angle_beta   90.00
_cell.angle_gamma   90.00
#
_symmetry.space_group_name_H-M   'P 1'
#
loop_
_entity.id
_entity.type
_entity.pdbx_description
1 polymer ?
#
loop_
_entity_poly.entity_id
_entity_poly.type
_entity_poly.pdbx_seq_one_letter_code
_entity_poly.pdbx_strand_id
1 'polypeptide(L)'
;MKITDFSIVFVLIFVPAFLLSGFYDKDQQTVRFLELKYVTALRTAVQDGASVLNRNEKQEFEAGYGSEKFFRADKEEALAVFYKSLYANLGIEDDLPAQAALDHYIPAVAVIDYDGYYVYADEEYTGEDGSPRARHVWSPKKPFAYGDENGNLVRFTLDNEVEAYDFTAGQWIRGLQRELAASTNVPLLARPELFEQVRRTTIVQTIQNDLANVINRHNEFAAKNGASYLFTLPSISGEEWNNSIRDIGMMAFIQGIPVGHDYINNYALGGGRLVKRPNLFAGSDPATGIRYFERGSCRSGLVYEETFTDAKEASANGYFERSCYR
;
A
#
# COMPACT_ATOMS: atom_id res chain seq x y z
N MET A 1 -21.84 -53.88 37.75
CA MET A 1 -22.02 -53.55 36.33
C MET A 1 -21.14 -54.48 35.51
N LYS A 2 -21.69 -55.10 34.47
CA LYS A 2 -20.92 -55.91 33.53
C LYS A 2 -20.13 -54.95 32.62
N ILE A 3 -19.03 -55.43 32.04
CA ILE A 3 -18.22 -54.66 31.07
C ILE A 3 -19.09 -54.08 29.94
N THR A 4 -20.15 -54.80 29.55
CA THR A 4 -21.15 -54.36 28.57
C THR A 4 -21.85 -53.07 28.96
N ASP A 5 -22.12 -52.84 30.26
CA ASP A 5 -22.82 -51.64 30.73
C ASP A 5 -21.92 -50.40 30.59
N PHE A 6 -20.61 -50.55 30.84
CA PHE A 6 -19.63 -49.49 30.62
C PHE A 6 -19.46 -49.16 29.13
N SER A 7 -19.50 -50.18 28.25
CA SER A 7 -19.42 -49.95 26.79
C SER A 7 -20.62 -49.17 26.26
N ILE A 8 -21.83 -49.43 26.78
CA ILE A 8 -23.05 -48.72 26.36
C ILE A 8 -22.99 -47.24 26.78
N VAL A 9 -22.58 -46.95 28.01
CA VAL A 9 -22.41 -45.57 28.50
C VAL A 9 -21.33 -44.83 27.71
N PHE A 10 -20.23 -45.49 27.39
CA PHE A 10 -19.16 -44.92 26.55
C PHE A 10 -19.69 -44.50 25.17
N VAL A 11 -20.42 -45.38 24.48
CA VAL A 11 -20.98 -45.06 23.15
C VAL A 11 -21.99 -43.92 23.23
N LEU A 12 -22.85 -43.89 24.26
CA LEU A 12 -23.84 -42.84 24.46
C LEU A 12 -23.24 -41.45 24.71
N ILE A 13 -22.05 -41.37 25.29
CA ILE A 13 -21.37 -40.09 25.56
C ILE A 13 -20.45 -39.71 24.40
N PHE A 14 -19.62 -40.65 23.93
CA PHE A 14 -18.58 -40.33 22.96
C PHE A 14 -19.13 -40.15 21.53
N VAL A 15 -20.13 -40.92 21.10
CA VAL A 15 -20.67 -40.78 19.74
C VAL A 15 -21.30 -39.40 19.51
N PRO A 16 -22.19 -38.88 20.38
CA PRO A 16 -22.70 -37.52 20.24
C PRO A 16 -21.61 -36.45 20.31
N ALA A 17 -20.61 -36.62 21.20
CA ALA A 17 -19.49 -35.68 21.32
C ALA A 17 -18.64 -35.63 20.04
N PHE A 18 -18.35 -36.78 19.41
CA PHE A 18 -17.62 -36.84 18.15
C PHE A 18 -18.43 -36.24 16.99
N LEU A 19 -19.74 -36.44 16.95
CA LEU A 19 -20.60 -35.82 15.93
C LEU A 19 -20.61 -34.29 16.07
N LEU A 20 -20.75 -33.77 17.30
CA LEU A 20 -20.64 -32.34 17.58
C LEU A 20 -19.29 -31.78 17.14
N SER A 21 -18.19 -32.43 17.52
CA SER A 21 -16.85 -32.02 17.10
C SER A 21 -16.69 -32.02 15.57
N GLY A 22 -17.23 -33.03 14.88
CA GLY A 22 -17.16 -33.13 13.43
C GLY A 22 -17.94 -32.04 12.69
N PHE A 23 -19.02 -31.50 13.27
CA PHE A 23 -19.71 -30.33 12.73
C PHE A 23 -18.88 -29.06 12.92
N TYR A 24 -18.30 -28.86 14.12
CA TYR A 24 -17.41 -27.73 14.38
C TYR A 24 -16.21 -27.69 13.43
N ASP A 25 -15.61 -28.84 13.12
CA ASP A 25 -14.45 -28.91 12.22
C ASP A 25 -14.78 -28.46 10.79
N LYS A 26 -15.97 -28.82 10.26
CA LYS A 26 -16.38 -28.44 8.90
C LYS A 26 -16.69 -26.95 8.79
N ASP A 27 -17.35 -26.39 9.80
CA ASP A 27 -17.64 -24.96 9.84
C ASP A 27 -16.34 -24.15 9.96
N GLN A 28 -15.40 -24.59 10.80
CA GLN A 28 -14.07 -23.97 10.93
C GLN A 28 -13.27 -24.02 9.62
N GLN A 29 -13.32 -25.12 8.86
CA GLN A 29 -12.68 -25.20 7.54
C GLN A 29 -13.29 -24.21 6.54
N THR A 30 -14.62 -24.06 6.57
CA THR A 30 -15.34 -23.13 5.69
C THR A 30 -15.00 -21.68 6.03
N VAL A 31 -14.97 -21.34 7.32
CA VAL A 31 -14.56 -20.01 7.82
C VAL A 31 -13.15 -19.66 7.35
N ARG A 32 -12.19 -20.57 7.54
CA ARG A 32 -10.80 -20.37 7.10
C ARG A 32 -10.68 -20.23 5.59
N PHE A 33 -11.44 -21.02 4.83
CA PHE A 33 -11.44 -20.93 3.37
C PHE A 33 -11.96 -19.56 2.89
N LEU A 34 -13.05 -19.08 3.48
CA LEU A 34 -13.61 -17.76 3.18
C LEU A 34 -12.62 -16.65 3.53
N GLU A 35 -12.02 -16.71 4.73
CA GLU A 35 -11.00 -15.75 5.15
C GLU A 35 -9.84 -15.71 4.16
N LEU A 36 -9.27 -16.86 3.79
CA LEU A 36 -8.20 -16.93 2.79
C LEU A 36 -8.61 -16.36 1.43
N LYS A 37 -9.86 -16.59 1.00
CA LYS A 37 -10.40 -16.04 -0.25
C LYS A 37 -10.38 -14.51 -0.21
N TYR A 38 -10.95 -13.91 0.84
CA TYR A 38 -11.00 -12.45 0.98
C TYR A 38 -9.61 -11.82 1.15
N VAL A 39 -8.74 -12.42 1.97
CA VAL A 39 -7.38 -11.92 2.19
C VAL A 39 -6.55 -11.97 0.91
N THR A 40 -6.65 -13.07 0.16
CA THR A 40 -5.93 -13.20 -1.12
C THR A 40 -6.46 -12.21 -2.15
N ALA A 41 -7.80 -12.08 -2.26
CA ALA A 41 -8.42 -11.11 -3.16
C ALA A 41 -8.00 -9.67 -2.83
N LEU A 42 -8.04 -9.28 -1.55
CA LEU A 42 -7.63 -7.96 -1.08
C LEU A 42 -6.16 -7.69 -1.38
N ARG A 43 -5.26 -8.64 -1.07
CA ARG A 43 -3.82 -8.49 -1.32
C ARG A 43 -3.50 -8.36 -2.80
N THR A 44 -4.09 -9.19 -3.65
CA THR A 44 -3.93 -9.10 -5.11
C THR A 44 -4.43 -7.76 -5.63
N ALA A 45 -5.62 -7.33 -5.19
CA ALA A 45 -6.20 -6.07 -5.60
C ALA A 45 -5.35 -4.86 -5.21
N VAL A 46 -4.86 -4.81 -3.97
CA VAL A 46 -3.97 -3.73 -3.51
C VAL A 46 -2.65 -3.75 -4.27
N GLN A 47 -2.09 -4.92 -4.57
CA GLN A 47 -0.86 -5.03 -5.34
C GLN A 47 -1.05 -4.55 -6.80
N ASP A 48 -2.16 -4.91 -7.44
CA ASP A 48 -2.50 -4.49 -8.80
C ASP A 48 -2.73 -2.97 -8.85
N GLY A 49 -3.52 -2.43 -7.92
CA GLY A 49 -3.75 -0.99 -7.78
C GLY A 49 -2.45 -0.23 -7.49
N ALA A 50 -1.60 -0.76 -6.62
CA ALA A 50 -0.30 -0.15 -6.34
C ALA A 50 0.59 -0.12 -7.59
N SER A 51 0.59 -1.18 -8.41
CA SER A 51 1.46 -1.28 -9.59
C SER A 51 1.25 -0.18 -10.63
N VAL A 52 0.04 0.40 -10.69
CA VAL A 52 -0.28 1.49 -11.61
C VAL A 52 -0.03 2.87 -11.03
N LEU A 53 0.26 3.00 -9.73
CA LEU A 53 0.61 4.28 -9.10
C LEU A 53 1.85 4.95 -9.74
N ASN A 54 2.73 4.15 -10.37
CA ASN A 54 3.91 4.65 -11.09
C ASN A 54 3.62 5.10 -12.53
N ARG A 55 2.38 4.93 -13.03
CA ARG A 55 1.98 5.45 -14.34
C ARG A 55 1.53 6.89 -14.13
N ASN A 56 2.22 7.82 -14.79
CA ASN A 56 2.05 9.25 -14.56
C ASN A 56 0.63 9.74 -14.88
N GLU A 57 0.08 10.58 -14.00
CA GLU A 57 -1.18 11.32 -14.22
C GLU A 57 -1.12 12.26 -15.45
N LYS A 58 0.08 12.77 -15.82
CA LYS A 58 0.31 13.58 -17.04
C LYS A 58 1.72 13.40 -17.65
N GLN A 59 1.80 13.39 -18.98
CA GLN A 59 3.03 13.27 -19.79
C GLN A 59 4.10 14.36 -19.51
N GLU A 60 3.73 15.50 -18.92
CA GLU A 60 4.62 16.64 -18.63
C GLU A 60 5.45 16.49 -17.34
N PHE A 61 5.22 15.43 -16.55
CA PHE A 61 5.94 15.14 -15.30
C PHE A 61 6.84 13.89 -15.40
N GLU A 62 7.26 13.51 -16.61
CA GLU A 62 8.26 12.47 -16.80
C GLU A 62 9.61 12.84 -16.14
N ALA A 63 10.29 11.82 -15.60
CA ALA A 63 11.48 11.95 -14.77
C ALA A 63 12.58 12.81 -15.43
N GLY A 64 12.79 14.01 -14.89
CA GLY A 64 14.03 14.76 -15.08
C GLY A 64 15.16 14.18 -14.22
N TYR A 65 16.40 14.46 -14.61
CA TYR A 65 17.68 13.96 -14.06
C TYR A 65 17.95 14.17 -12.54
N GLY A 66 16.97 14.60 -11.74
CA GLY A 66 17.15 15.00 -10.33
C GLY A 66 16.79 13.97 -9.25
N SER A 67 15.81 13.08 -9.47
CA SER A 67 15.44 12.02 -8.51
C SER A 67 14.51 10.99 -9.16
N GLU A 68 14.77 9.69 -8.91
CA GLU A 68 13.97 8.58 -9.43
C GLU A 68 12.59 8.43 -8.76
N LYS A 69 12.24 9.27 -7.77
CA LYS A 69 11.01 9.16 -6.98
C LYS A 69 9.99 10.28 -7.19
N PHE A 70 10.22 11.22 -8.11
CA PHE A 70 9.19 12.16 -8.54
C PHE A 70 8.14 11.44 -9.39
N PHE A 71 7.16 10.84 -8.73
CA PHE A 71 5.93 10.33 -9.35
C PHE A 71 4.75 10.96 -8.61
N ARG A 72 3.75 11.46 -9.35
CA ARG A 72 2.44 11.76 -8.78
C ARG A 72 1.56 10.54 -9.01
N ALA A 73 1.17 9.90 -7.92
CA ALA A 73 0.28 8.75 -7.96
C ALA A 73 -1.05 9.08 -8.67
N ASP A 74 -1.37 8.36 -9.75
CA ASP A 74 -2.73 8.34 -10.31
C ASP A 74 -3.64 7.51 -9.37
N LYS A 75 -4.10 8.17 -8.31
CA LYS A 75 -4.95 7.57 -7.27
C LYS A 75 -6.29 7.09 -7.84
N GLU A 76 -6.80 7.74 -8.89
CA GLU A 76 -8.05 7.36 -9.56
C GLU A 76 -7.88 6.07 -10.37
N GLU A 77 -6.85 5.97 -11.22
CA GLU A 77 -6.53 4.75 -11.95
C GLU A 77 -6.21 3.60 -10.99
N ALA A 78 -5.42 3.87 -9.95
CA ALA A 78 -5.07 2.88 -8.94
C ALA A 78 -6.30 2.32 -8.22
N LEU A 79 -7.26 3.18 -7.84
CA LEU A 79 -8.50 2.76 -7.19
C LEU A 79 -9.39 1.96 -8.15
N ALA A 80 -9.48 2.37 -9.42
CA ALA A 80 -10.25 1.64 -10.43
C ALA A 80 -9.67 0.23 -10.67
N VAL A 81 -8.34 0.11 -10.77
CA VAL A 81 -7.66 -1.19 -10.90
C VAL A 81 -7.81 -2.04 -9.65
N PHE A 82 -7.73 -1.43 -8.46
CA PHE A 82 -7.99 -2.10 -7.19
C PHE A 82 -9.39 -2.73 -7.17
N TYR A 83 -10.45 -1.95 -7.41
CA TYR A 83 -11.81 -2.48 -7.39
C TYR A 83 -12.05 -3.53 -8.46
N LYS A 84 -11.55 -3.29 -9.69
CA LYS A 84 -11.63 -4.27 -10.77
C LYS A 84 -11.00 -5.61 -10.38
N SER A 85 -9.79 -5.58 -9.83
CA SER A 85 -9.09 -6.80 -9.40
C SER A 85 -9.79 -7.45 -8.19
N LEU A 86 -10.28 -6.65 -7.24
CA LEU A 86 -11.01 -7.17 -6.07
C LEU A 86 -12.28 -7.92 -6.49
N TYR A 87 -13.08 -7.31 -7.36
CA TYR A 87 -14.33 -7.89 -7.86
C TYR A 87 -14.06 -9.13 -8.72
N ALA A 88 -13.01 -9.11 -9.53
CA ALA A 88 -12.56 -10.27 -10.31
C ALA A 88 -12.15 -11.46 -9.44
N ASN A 89 -11.33 -11.21 -8.41
CA ASN A 89 -10.88 -12.26 -7.50
C ASN A 89 -12.03 -12.85 -6.66
N LEU A 90 -13.07 -12.06 -6.39
CA LEU A 90 -14.25 -12.52 -5.65
C LEU A 90 -15.32 -13.16 -6.54
N GLY A 91 -15.28 -12.92 -7.86
CA GLY A 91 -16.24 -13.40 -8.84
C GLY A 91 -17.53 -12.57 -8.89
N ILE A 92 -17.45 -11.26 -8.61
CA ILE A 92 -18.60 -10.35 -8.51
C ILE A 92 -18.55 -9.21 -9.54
N GLU A 93 -17.76 -9.35 -10.62
CA GLU A 93 -17.58 -8.30 -11.65
C GLU A 93 -18.90 -7.81 -12.27
N ASP A 94 -19.87 -8.70 -12.46
CA ASP A 94 -21.17 -8.40 -13.07
C ASP A 94 -22.30 -8.23 -12.05
N ASP A 95 -22.02 -8.35 -10.74
CA ASP A 95 -23.01 -8.30 -9.65
C ASP A 95 -22.96 -6.96 -8.91
N LEU A 96 -23.69 -5.96 -9.45
CA LEU A 96 -23.74 -4.62 -8.87
C LEU A 96 -24.24 -4.60 -7.40
N PRO A 97 -25.29 -5.34 -7.01
CA PRO A 97 -25.67 -5.47 -5.60
C PRO A 97 -24.54 -6.03 -4.71
N ALA A 98 -23.83 -7.05 -5.16
CA ALA A 98 -22.73 -7.63 -4.37
C ALA A 98 -21.54 -6.68 -4.25
N GLN A 99 -21.23 -5.90 -5.29
CA GLN A 99 -20.21 -4.85 -5.24
C GLN A 99 -20.57 -3.78 -4.20
N ALA A 100 -21.79 -3.24 -4.26
CA ALA A 100 -22.26 -2.25 -3.30
C ALA A 100 -22.27 -2.77 -1.86
N ALA A 101 -22.59 -4.05 -1.66
CA ALA A 101 -22.52 -4.69 -0.35
C ALA A 101 -21.07 -4.85 0.14
N LEU A 102 -20.13 -5.21 -0.75
CA LEU A 102 -18.72 -5.35 -0.41
C LEU A 102 -18.09 -4.00 -0.03
N ASP A 103 -18.44 -2.94 -0.75
CA ASP A 103 -17.90 -1.59 -0.52
C ASP A 103 -18.16 -1.11 0.92
N HIS A 104 -19.31 -1.47 1.50
CA HIS A 104 -19.62 -1.14 2.90
C HIS A 104 -18.66 -1.77 3.91
N TYR A 105 -18.00 -2.87 3.56
CA TYR A 105 -17.00 -3.53 4.40
C TYR A 105 -15.59 -2.97 4.19
N ILE A 106 -15.42 -1.95 3.34
CA ILE A 106 -14.14 -1.27 3.09
C ILE A 106 -14.20 0.13 3.71
N PRO A 107 -13.84 0.29 5.00
CA PRO A 107 -14.00 1.57 5.69
C PRO A 107 -13.07 2.67 5.14
N ALA A 108 -11.90 2.28 4.60
CA ALA A 108 -10.94 3.20 4.02
C ALA A 108 -9.98 2.51 3.04
N VAL A 109 -9.53 3.27 2.05
CA VAL A 109 -8.36 2.97 1.20
C VAL A 109 -7.42 4.18 1.27
N ALA A 110 -6.13 3.97 1.52
CA ALA A 110 -5.13 5.03 1.51
C ALA A 110 -4.15 4.84 0.35
N VAL A 111 -3.80 5.94 -0.30
CA VAL A 111 -2.73 6.00 -1.32
C VAL A 111 -1.62 6.87 -0.78
N ILE A 112 -0.46 6.26 -0.60
CA ILE A 112 0.78 6.91 -0.16
C ILE A 112 1.51 7.40 -1.40
N ASP A 113 1.75 8.70 -1.46
CA ASP A 113 2.43 9.41 -2.56
C ASP A 113 3.80 9.94 -2.07
N TYR A 114 4.60 10.53 -2.96
CA TYR A 114 5.97 10.93 -2.66
C TYR A 114 6.12 11.96 -1.52
N ASP A 115 5.24 12.95 -1.46
CA ASP A 115 5.28 14.09 -0.52
C ASP A 115 4.01 14.19 0.35
N GLY A 116 3.17 13.16 0.34
CA GLY A 116 1.95 13.12 1.13
C GLY A 116 1.13 11.86 0.86
N TYR A 117 -0.13 11.89 1.25
CA TYR A 117 -1.03 10.76 1.06
C TYR A 117 -2.47 11.22 0.87
N TYR A 118 -3.28 10.33 0.32
CA TYR A 118 -4.71 10.49 0.12
C TYR A 118 -5.45 9.39 0.87
N VAL A 119 -6.62 9.70 1.41
CA VAL A 119 -7.52 8.69 2.01
C VAL A 119 -8.86 8.75 1.31
N TYR A 120 -9.28 7.63 0.76
CA TYR A 120 -10.60 7.37 0.22
C TYR A 120 -11.44 6.72 1.30
N ALA A 121 -12.47 7.41 1.78
CA ALA A 121 -13.32 6.92 2.84
C ALA A 121 -14.68 7.60 2.82
N ASP A 122 -15.61 7.08 3.62
CA ASP A 122 -16.96 7.63 3.70
C ASP A 122 -16.99 9.06 4.20
N GLU A 123 -17.70 9.89 3.45
CA GLU A 123 -18.02 11.26 3.84
C GLU A 123 -19.55 11.43 3.85
N GLU A 124 -20.08 11.93 4.98
CA GLU A 124 -21.51 12.23 5.12
C GLU A 124 -21.86 13.45 4.26
N TYR A 125 -22.82 13.27 3.36
CA TYR A 125 -23.46 14.36 2.62
C TYR A 125 -24.95 14.34 2.88
N THR A 126 -25.54 15.53 2.97
CA THR A 126 -26.99 15.68 3.02
C THR A 126 -27.52 15.60 1.59
N GLY A 127 -28.34 14.59 1.30
CA GLY A 127 -29.06 14.51 0.03
C GLY A 127 -30.02 15.70 -0.13
N GLU A 128 -30.49 15.94 -1.36
CA GLU A 128 -31.52 16.97 -1.64
C GLU A 128 -32.82 16.73 -0.84
N ASP A 129 -33.03 15.51 -0.35
CA ASP A 129 -34.14 15.06 0.49
C ASP A 129 -33.92 15.28 2.01
N GLY A 130 -32.77 15.84 2.42
CA GLY A 130 -32.42 16.03 3.83
C GLY A 130 -31.95 14.75 4.54
N SER A 131 -31.83 13.63 3.83
CA SER A 131 -31.35 12.37 4.42
C SER A 131 -29.81 12.32 4.46
N PRO A 132 -29.19 11.88 5.57
CA PRO A 132 -27.75 11.67 5.62
C PRO A 132 -27.40 10.45 4.76
N ARG A 133 -26.56 10.66 3.75
CA ARG A 133 -25.99 9.59 2.93
C ARG A 133 -24.48 9.62 3.07
N ALA A 134 -23.85 8.45 3.04
CA ALA A 134 -22.40 8.34 2.93
C ALA A 134 -22.05 7.94 1.51
N ARG A 135 -20.99 8.54 0.97
CA ARG A 135 -20.29 8.01 -0.19
C ARG A 135 -18.81 8.11 0.07
N HIS A 136 -18.04 7.18 -0.47
CA HIS A 136 -16.60 7.33 -0.42
C HIS A 136 -16.14 8.52 -1.27
N VAL A 137 -15.30 9.37 -0.69
CA VAL A 137 -14.70 10.53 -1.33
C VAL A 137 -13.21 10.57 -1.01
N TRP A 138 -12.42 11.05 -1.96
CA TRP A 138 -11.01 11.32 -1.74
C TRP A 138 -10.82 12.55 -0.84
N SER A 139 -10.03 12.38 0.21
CA SER A 139 -9.53 13.50 0.98
C SER A 139 -8.60 14.38 0.11
N PRO A 140 -8.45 15.68 0.42
CA PRO A 140 -7.35 16.45 -0.13
C PRO A 140 -6.01 15.81 0.21
N LYS A 141 -4.97 16.09 -0.58
CA LYS A 141 -3.62 15.59 -0.31
C LYS A 141 -3.14 16.10 1.04
N LYS A 142 -2.80 15.19 1.94
CA LYS A 142 -2.29 15.50 3.28
C LYS A 142 -0.76 15.37 3.27
N PRO A 143 -0.01 16.43 3.59
CA PRO A 143 1.45 16.38 3.61
C PRO A 143 1.96 15.63 4.85
N PHE A 144 3.17 15.09 4.76
CA PHE A 144 3.89 14.54 5.91
C PHE A 144 4.51 15.67 6.73
N ALA A 145 3.71 16.32 7.58
CA ALA A 145 4.11 17.51 8.32
C ALA A 145 4.53 17.21 9.77
N TYR A 146 5.64 17.82 10.19
CA TYR A 146 6.15 17.83 11.56
C TYR A 146 6.44 19.26 12.01
N GLY A 147 5.91 19.64 13.17
CA GLY A 147 6.27 20.89 13.83
C GLY A 147 7.22 20.63 14.99
N ASP A 148 8.27 21.44 15.13
CA ASP A 148 9.12 21.42 16.32
C ASP A 148 8.65 22.44 17.38
N GLU A 149 9.23 22.35 18.58
CA GLU A 149 8.92 23.25 19.70
C GLU A 149 9.33 24.72 19.42
N ASN A 150 10.23 24.94 18.46
CA ASN A 150 10.72 26.26 18.07
C ASN A 150 9.84 26.93 17.01
N GLY A 151 8.76 26.27 16.55
CA GLY A 151 7.85 26.78 15.53
C GLY A 151 8.30 26.52 14.09
N ASN A 152 9.36 25.75 13.87
CA ASN A 152 9.75 25.30 12.55
C ASN A 152 8.77 24.23 12.06
N LEU A 153 8.44 24.27 10.77
CA LEU A 153 7.56 23.31 10.11
C LEU A 153 8.35 22.54 9.07
N VAL A 154 8.36 21.22 9.14
CA VAL A 154 9.09 20.34 8.24
C VAL A 154 8.09 19.45 7.52
N ARG A 155 8.12 19.49 6.19
CA ARG A 155 7.35 18.62 5.29
C ARG A 155 8.30 17.60 4.69
N PHE A 156 8.09 16.35 5.06
CA PHE A 156 8.90 15.25 4.58
C PHE A 156 8.42 14.73 3.23
N THR A 157 9.33 14.08 2.51
CA THR A 157 9.02 13.18 1.41
C THR A 157 9.32 11.73 1.82
N LEU A 158 9.00 10.76 0.97
CA LEU A 158 9.41 9.37 1.14
C LEU A 158 10.94 9.19 1.04
N ASP A 159 11.65 10.21 0.54
CA ASP A 159 13.11 10.30 0.42
C ASP A 159 13.72 11.33 1.37
N ASN A 160 15.00 11.65 1.12
CA ASN A 160 15.79 12.63 1.87
C ASN A 160 15.57 14.08 1.39
N GLU A 161 14.68 14.30 0.41
CA GLU A 161 14.27 15.65 0.04
C GLU A 161 13.24 16.15 1.05
N VAL A 162 13.36 17.42 1.44
CA VAL A 162 12.52 18.01 2.48
C VAL A 162 12.23 19.47 2.14
N GLU A 163 11.03 19.90 2.50
CA GLU A 163 10.64 21.30 2.51
C GLU A 163 10.50 21.74 3.98
N ALA A 164 11.28 22.73 4.42
CA ALA A 164 11.25 23.20 5.80
C ALA A 164 11.02 24.71 5.85
N TYR A 165 10.28 25.15 6.86
CA TYR A 165 10.09 26.53 7.23
C TYR A 165 10.99 26.84 8.42
N ASP A 166 11.99 27.70 8.22
CA ASP A 166 12.84 28.22 9.29
C ASP A 166 12.14 29.42 9.93
N PHE A 167 11.67 29.25 11.17
CA PHE A 167 10.98 30.30 11.92
C PHE A 167 11.88 31.50 12.21
N THR A 168 13.19 31.27 12.40
CA THR A 168 14.16 32.33 12.72
C THR A 168 14.46 33.19 11.50
N ALA A 169 14.59 32.56 10.33
CA ALA A 169 14.86 33.24 9.06
C ALA A 169 13.57 33.70 8.33
N GLY A 170 12.40 33.19 8.72
CA GLY A 170 11.11 33.52 8.12
C GLY A 170 10.96 33.06 6.67
N GLN A 171 11.63 31.98 6.27
CA GLN A 171 11.68 31.53 4.87
C GLN A 171 11.45 30.03 4.72
N TRP A 172 10.88 29.66 3.58
CA TRP A 172 10.78 28.28 3.13
C TRP A 172 12.04 27.89 2.36
N ILE A 173 12.59 26.73 2.71
CA ILE A 173 13.73 26.13 2.06
C ILE A 173 13.37 24.73 1.60
N ARG A 174 13.88 24.34 0.43
CA ARG A 174 13.65 23.03 -0.17
C ARG A 174 14.95 22.48 -0.72
N GLY A 175 15.21 21.20 -0.48
CA GLY A 175 16.39 20.52 -0.98
C GLY A 175 16.66 19.21 -0.27
N LEU A 176 17.82 18.62 -0.54
CA LEU A 176 18.27 17.43 0.18
C LEU A 176 18.67 17.80 1.60
N GLN A 177 18.28 16.97 2.58
CA GLN A 177 18.61 17.18 3.99
C GLN A 177 20.09 17.50 4.22
N ARG A 178 21.00 16.78 3.54
CA ARG A 178 22.47 16.98 3.67
C ARG A 178 22.96 18.35 3.18
N GLU A 179 22.28 18.93 2.19
CA GLU A 179 22.64 20.23 1.61
C GLU A 179 22.12 21.35 2.49
N LEU A 180 20.87 21.18 2.96
CA LEU A 180 20.24 22.11 3.88
C LEU A 180 20.94 22.11 5.24
N ALA A 181 21.45 20.98 5.74
CA ALA A 181 22.11 20.88 7.05
C ALA A 181 23.18 21.97 7.32
N ALA A 182 23.84 22.49 6.28
CA ALA A 182 24.85 23.54 6.39
C ALA A 182 24.28 24.98 6.37
N SER A 183 23.03 25.18 5.95
CA SER A 183 22.44 26.49 5.64
C SER A 183 21.13 26.81 6.37
N THR A 184 20.68 26.00 7.32
CA THR A 184 19.42 26.22 8.07
C THR A 184 19.65 26.31 9.58
N ASN A 185 18.77 27.02 10.29
CA ASN A 185 18.72 26.99 11.76
C ASN A 185 17.78 25.90 12.32
N VAL A 186 17.17 25.07 11.47
CA VAL A 186 16.28 23.98 11.89
C VAL A 186 17.11 22.83 12.49
N PRO A 187 17.02 22.56 13.80
CA PRO A 187 17.93 21.61 14.47
C PRO A 187 17.79 20.17 13.96
N LEU A 188 16.59 19.80 13.50
CA LEU A 188 16.31 18.48 12.97
C LEU A 188 17.14 18.19 11.70
N LEU A 189 17.32 19.19 10.83
CA LEU A 189 18.04 19.02 9.57
C LEU A 189 19.55 18.86 9.77
N ALA A 190 20.11 19.29 10.90
CA ALA A 190 21.53 19.13 11.21
C ALA A 190 21.93 17.71 11.66
N ARG A 191 20.95 16.85 11.99
CA ARG A 191 21.19 15.52 12.59
C ARG A 191 20.62 14.40 11.70
N PRO A 192 21.41 13.79 10.81
CA PRO A 192 20.89 12.83 9.80
C PRO A 192 20.15 11.63 10.38
N GLU A 193 20.67 11.00 11.45
CA GLU A 193 20.02 9.83 12.05
C GLU A 193 18.70 10.19 12.73
N LEU A 194 18.67 11.31 13.45
CA LEU A 194 17.46 11.81 14.10
C LEU A 194 16.43 12.26 13.04
N PHE A 195 16.87 12.90 11.96
CA PHE A 195 16.03 13.27 10.82
C PHE A 195 15.32 12.04 10.26
N GLU A 196 16.06 10.97 9.95
CA GLU A 196 15.45 9.74 9.42
C GLU A 196 14.48 9.09 10.41
N GLN A 197 14.81 9.08 11.70
CA GLN A 197 13.93 8.54 12.74
C GLN A 197 12.63 9.35 12.87
N VAL A 198 12.73 10.68 12.91
CA VAL A 198 11.57 11.58 13.00
C VAL A 198 10.74 11.48 11.73
N ARG A 199 11.37 11.53 10.55
CA ARG A 199 10.70 11.37 9.25
C ARG A 199 9.83 10.12 9.21
N ARG A 200 10.40 8.95 9.52
CA ARG A 200 9.67 7.68 9.51
C ARG A 200 8.53 7.67 10.52
N THR A 201 8.81 8.10 11.75
CA THR A 201 7.81 8.17 12.81
C THR A 201 6.67 9.10 12.44
N THR A 202 6.95 10.30 11.91
CA THR A 202 5.95 11.27 11.48
C THR A 202 5.10 10.70 10.36
N ILE A 203 5.69 10.17 9.28
CA ILE A 203 4.92 9.61 8.16
C ILE A 203 3.95 8.53 8.66
N VAL A 204 4.43 7.58 9.47
CA VAL A 204 3.60 6.50 10.01
C VAL A 204 2.51 7.03 10.92
N GLN A 205 2.84 7.90 11.87
CA GLN A 205 1.86 8.43 12.83
C GLN A 205 0.81 9.30 12.15
N THR A 206 1.19 10.13 11.17
CA THR A 206 0.24 10.97 10.42
C THR A 206 -0.78 10.10 9.70
N ILE A 207 -0.34 9.05 9.00
CA ILE A 207 -1.25 8.11 8.31
C ILE A 207 -2.09 7.33 9.33
N GLN A 208 -1.51 6.79 10.39
CA GLN A 208 -2.23 6.01 11.41
C GLN A 208 -3.31 6.83 12.10
N ASN A 209 -2.99 8.05 12.55
CA ASN A 209 -3.93 8.92 13.23
C ASN A 209 -5.08 9.33 12.32
N ASP A 210 -4.78 9.61 11.05
CA ASP A 210 -5.81 9.98 10.08
C ASP A 210 -6.72 8.80 9.73
N LEU A 211 -6.17 7.61 9.51
CA LEU A 211 -6.96 6.39 9.30
C LEU A 211 -7.80 6.05 10.52
N ALA A 212 -7.27 6.18 11.74
CA ALA A 212 -8.04 5.97 12.96
C ALA A 212 -9.21 6.96 13.06
N ASN A 213 -8.99 8.24 12.73
CA ASN A 213 -10.05 9.24 12.70
C ASN A 213 -11.13 8.93 11.63
N VAL A 214 -10.70 8.47 10.46
CA VAL A 214 -11.59 8.06 9.37
C VAL A 214 -12.44 6.86 9.77
N ILE A 215 -11.83 5.82 10.34
CA ILE A 215 -12.53 4.62 10.82
C ILE A 215 -13.50 4.99 11.96
N ASN A 216 -13.13 5.90 12.85
CA ASN A 216 -14.03 6.39 13.90
C ASN A 216 -15.27 7.09 13.32
N ARG A 217 -15.11 7.92 12.28
CA ARG A 217 -16.27 8.52 11.59
C ARG A 217 -17.14 7.48 10.89
N HIS A 218 -16.52 6.47 10.28
CA HIS A 218 -17.25 5.35 9.70
C HIS A 218 -18.07 4.59 10.75
N ASN A 219 -17.53 4.37 11.96
CA ASN A 219 -18.27 3.78 13.08
C ASN A 219 -19.50 4.62 13.49
N GLU A 220 -19.37 5.95 13.54
CA GLU A 220 -20.50 6.84 13.84
C GLU A 220 -21.63 6.67 12.82
N PHE A 221 -21.28 6.61 11.54
CA PHE A 221 -22.24 6.37 10.47
C PHE A 221 -22.84 4.96 10.53
N ALA A 222 -22.03 3.93 10.72
CA ALA A 222 -22.47 2.55 10.82
C ALA A 222 -23.45 2.36 12.00
N ALA A 223 -23.16 2.97 13.15
CA ALA A 223 -24.03 2.95 14.33
C ALA A 223 -25.38 3.63 14.06
N LYS A 224 -25.42 4.77 13.36
CA LYS A 224 -26.68 5.43 12.95
C LYS A 224 -27.55 4.54 12.06
N ASN A 225 -26.93 3.65 11.28
CA ASN A 225 -27.61 2.73 10.37
C ASN A 225 -27.86 1.33 10.96
N GLY A 226 -27.68 1.17 12.28
CA GLY A 226 -28.02 -0.06 13.00
C GLY A 226 -26.96 -1.16 12.92
N ALA A 227 -25.74 -0.85 12.47
CA ALA A 227 -24.62 -1.78 12.56
C ALA A 227 -24.16 -1.93 14.02
N SER A 228 -23.95 -3.17 14.46
CA SER A 228 -23.42 -3.51 15.79
C SER A 228 -21.91 -3.79 15.80
N TYR A 229 -21.30 -3.83 14.62
CA TYR A 229 -19.87 -4.10 14.45
C TYR A 229 -19.04 -2.82 14.66
N LEU A 230 -17.93 -2.95 15.40
CA LEU A 230 -16.99 -1.86 15.66
C LEU A 230 -15.74 -2.02 14.80
N PHE A 231 -15.56 -1.12 13.83
CA PHE A 231 -14.39 -1.05 12.98
C PHE A 231 -13.20 -0.48 13.76
N THR A 232 -12.02 -1.07 13.61
CA THR A 232 -10.80 -0.62 14.32
C THR A 232 -9.59 -0.65 13.39
N LEU A 233 -8.63 0.25 13.60
CA LEU A 233 -7.37 0.17 12.87
C LEU A 233 -6.58 -1.07 13.35
N PRO A 234 -6.24 -2.03 12.48
CA PRO A 234 -5.46 -3.19 12.88
C PRO A 234 -4.05 -2.78 13.34
N SER A 235 -3.47 -3.58 14.22
CA SER A 235 -2.08 -3.40 14.63
C SER A 235 -1.16 -3.82 13.48
N ILE A 236 -0.50 -2.85 12.85
CA ILE A 236 0.48 -3.07 11.77
C ILE A 236 1.88 -2.96 12.39
N SER A 237 2.75 -3.92 12.06
CA SER A 237 4.10 -3.95 12.62
C SER A 237 4.97 -2.78 12.12
N GLY A 238 5.95 -2.37 12.93
CA GLY A 238 6.89 -1.31 12.52
C GLY A 238 7.70 -1.68 11.27
N GLU A 239 7.97 -2.96 11.03
CA GLU A 239 8.63 -3.45 9.82
C GLU A 239 7.76 -3.30 8.58
N GLU A 240 6.49 -3.72 8.64
CA GLU A 240 5.54 -3.54 7.54
C GLU A 240 5.32 -2.07 7.20
N TRP A 241 5.20 -1.21 8.22
CA TRP A 241 5.15 0.23 8.01
C TRP A 241 6.41 0.77 7.34
N ASN A 242 7.58 0.39 7.85
CA ASN A 242 8.86 0.81 7.26
C ASN A 242 8.99 0.36 5.80
N ASN A 243 8.50 -0.83 5.45
CA ASN A 243 8.48 -1.30 4.08
C ASN A 243 7.46 -0.54 3.21
N SER A 244 6.32 -0.16 3.78
CA SER A 244 5.24 0.56 3.08
C SER A 244 5.60 2.00 2.74
N ILE A 245 6.41 2.67 3.56
CA ILE A 245 6.80 4.08 3.36
C ILE A 245 8.11 4.25 2.58
N ARG A 246 8.68 3.16 2.05
CA ARG A 246 9.91 3.22 1.25
C ARG A 246 9.68 3.81 -0.13
N ASP A 247 8.50 3.54 -0.69
CA ASP A 247 8.08 3.92 -2.03
C ASP A 247 6.59 4.26 -1.97
N ILE A 248 6.06 4.85 -3.05
CA ILE A 248 4.62 5.07 -3.19
C ILE A 248 3.86 3.74 -3.06
N GLY A 249 2.64 3.77 -2.55
CA GLY A 249 1.91 2.53 -2.27
C GLY A 249 0.44 2.73 -2.00
N MET A 250 -0.27 1.62 -1.86
CA MET A 250 -1.68 1.56 -1.54
C MET A 250 -1.91 0.69 -0.31
N MET A 251 -2.89 1.08 0.49
CA MET A 251 -3.36 0.35 1.66
C MET A 251 -4.88 0.27 1.61
N ALA A 252 -5.44 -0.90 1.86
CA ALA A 252 -6.89 -1.08 1.96
C ALA A 252 -7.24 -1.97 3.14
N PHE A 253 -8.42 -1.74 3.69
CA PHE A 253 -8.95 -2.47 4.84
C PHE A 253 -10.26 -3.16 4.45
N ILE A 254 -10.44 -4.40 4.90
CA ILE A 254 -11.73 -5.09 4.87
C ILE A 254 -12.08 -5.48 6.30
N GLN A 255 -13.25 -5.10 6.78
CA GLN A 255 -13.65 -5.34 8.15
C GLN A 255 -15.15 -5.61 8.28
N GLY A 256 -15.53 -6.41 9.27
CA GLY A 256 -16.93 -6.62 9.64
C GLY A 256 -17.70 -7.58 8.75
N ILE A 257 -17.05 -8.35 7.86
CA ILE A 257 -17.73 -9.38 7.07
C ILE A 257 -18.10 -10.55 8.00
N PRO A 258 -19.39 -10.87 8.18
CA PRO A 258 -19.81 -11.93 9.09
C PRO A 258 -19.48 -13.31 8.51
N VAL A 259 -18.76 -14.14 9.27
CA VAL A 259 -18.42 -15.52 8.89
C VAL A 259 -18.57 -16.45 10.09
N GLY A 260 -19.61 -17.29 10.06
CA GLY A 260 -19.95 -18.14 11.20
C GLY A 260 -20.34 -17.29 12.42
N HIS A 261 -19.56 -17.39 13.50
CA HIS A 261 -19.76 -16.60 14.72
C HIS A 261 -18.78 -15.42 14.84
N ASP A 262 -17.84 -15.30 13.90
CA ASP A 262 -16.77 -14.31 13.90
C ASP A 262 -16.92 -13.34 12.72
N TYR A 263 -16.01 -12.37 12.65
CA TYR A 263 -15.94 -11.38 11.57
C TYR A 263 -14.57 -11.44 10.90
N ILE A 264 -14.53 -11.32 9.58
CA ILE A 264 -13.28 -11.13 8.85
C ILE A 264 -12.84 -9.68 8.99
N ASN A 265 -11.62 -9.52 9.51
CA ASN A 265 -10.92 -8.25 9.63
C ASN A 265 -9.52 -8.40 9.09
N ASN A 266 -9.22 -7.69 8.02
CA ASN A 266 -7.91 -7.75 7.39
C ASN A 266 -7.53 -6.43 6.73
N TYR A 267 -6.26 -6.35 6.38
CA TYR A 267 -5.70 -5.23 5.64
C TYR A 267 -4.66 -5.75 4.65
N ALA A 268 -4.45 -4.99 3.58
CA ALA A 268 -3.37 -5.26 2.66
C ALA A 268 -2.59 -3.99 2.38
N LEU A 269 -1.31 -4.20 2.07
CA LEU A 269 -0.32 -3.19 1.75
C LEU A 269 0.34 -3.60 0.43
N GLY A 270 0.38 -2.69 -0.53
CA GLY A 270 1.01 -2.91 -1.84
C GLY A 270 1.94 -1.75 -2.16
N GLY A 271 3.20 -2.06 -2.43
CA GLY A 271 4.17 -1.07 -2.90
C GLY A 271 4.03 -0.89 -4.42
N GLY A 272 4.01 0.36 -4.88
CA GLY A 272 3.84 0.66 -6.29
C GLY A 272 5.08 0.41 -7.12
N ARG A 273 6.25 0.25 -6.48
CA ARG A 273 7.54 0.00 -7.14
C ARG A 273 7.43 -1.10 -8.19
N LEU A 274 7.37 -0.69 -9.45
CA LEU A 274 7.77 -1.57 -10.53
C LEU A 274 9.22 -1.91 -10.25
N VAL A 275 9.54 -3.19 -10.13
CA VAL A 275 10.93 -3.64 -10.24
C VAL A 275 11.37 -3.20 -11.63
N LYS A 276 11.98 -2.01 -11.75
CA LYS A 276 12.70 -1.61 -12.95
C LYS A 276 13.68 -2.72 -13.19
N ARG A 277 13.41 -3.52 -14.24
CA ARG A 277 14.36 -4.51 -14.71
C ARG A 277 15.63 -3.71 -15.02
N PRO A 278 16.80 -4.16 -14.55
CA PRO A 278 18.02 -3.39 -14.72
C PRO A 278 18.17 -3.02 -16.18
N ASN A 279 18.40 -1.72 -16.47
CA ASN A 279 18.63 -1.26 -17.84
C ASN A 279 19.73 -2.15 -18.45
N LEU A 280 19.41 -2.74 -19.60
CA LEU A 280 20.38 -3.46 -20.41
C LEU A 280 21.08 -2.41 -21.27
N PHE A 281 22.35 -2.18 -21.02
CA PHE A 281 23.13 -1.27 -21.81
C PHE A 281 23.65 -2.03 -23.02
N ALA A 282 23.25 -1.60 -24.21
CA ALA A 282 23.65 -2.16 -25.48
C ALA A 282 24.69 -1.25 -26.15
N GLY A 283 25.76 -1.87 -26.65
CA GLY A 283 26.88 -1.14 -27.22
C GLY A 283 27.78 -2.02 -28.07
N SER A 284 28.64 -1.39 -28.85
CA SER A 284 29.64 -2.08 -29.65
C SER A 284 30.96 -2.18 -28.89
N ASP A 285 31.63 -3.34 -29.03
CA ASP A 285 32.97 -3.53 -28.52
C ASP A 285 33.98 -2.84 -29.46
N PRO A 286 34.76 -1.85 -28.99
CA PRO A 286 35.68 -1.10 -29.84
C PRO A 286 36.82 -1.95 -30.43
N ALA A 287 37.13 -3.12 -29.86
CA ALA A 287 38.18 -4.00 -30.37
C ALA A 287 37.68 -4.98 -31.45
N THR A 288 36.43 -5.42 -31.37
CA THR A 288 35.88 -6.48 -32.24
C THR A 288 34.75 -6.01 -33.15
N GLY A 289 34.14 -4.85 -32.87
CA GLY A 289 32.96 -4.34 -33.57
C GLY A 289 31.68 -5.12 -33.31
N ILE A 290 31.71 -6.13 -32.43
CA ILE A 290 30.56 -6.96 -32.10
C ILE A 290 29.65 -6.18 -31.14
N ARG A 291 28.34 -6.28 -31.39
CA ARG A 291 27.29 -5.64 -30.60
C ARG A 291 26.91 -6.53 -29.41
N TYR A 292 27.08 -6.02 -28.21
CA TYR A 292 26.73 -6.71 -26.96
C TYR A 292 25.73 -5.91 -26.16
N PHE A 293 24.95 -6.59 -25.32
CA PHE A 293 24.21 -5.96 -24.24
C PHE A 293 24.64 -6.53 -22.89
N GLU A 294 24.64 -5.67 -21.87
CA GLU A 294 25.09 -5.97 -20.52
C GLU A 294 24.15 -5.41 -19.47
N ARG A 295 24.12 -6.05 -18.30
CA ARG A 295 23.32 -5.60 -17.16
C ARG A 295 24.10 -4.51 -16.41
N GLY A 296 23.42 -3.43 -16.02
CA GLY A 296 23.99 -2.13 -15.60
C GLY A 296 25.09 -2.03 -14.52
N SER A 297 25.64 -3.12 -14.02
CA SER A 297 26.79 -3.13 -13.09
C SER A 297 28.14 -3.45 -13.76
N CYS A 298 28.16 -3.67 -15.09
CA CYS A 298 29.34 -4.15 -15.79
C CYS A 298 30.10 -2.97 -16.44
N ARG A 299 31.40 -2.85 -16.14
CA ARG A 299 32.29 -1.82 -16.69
C ARG A 299 33.15 -2.41 -17.80
N SER A 300 32.53 -2.75 -18.92
CA SER A 300 33.18 -3.58 -19.95
C SER A 300 33.83 -2.77 -21.07
N GLY A 301 33.83 -1.44 -20.96
CA GLY A 301 34.44 -0.56 -21.97
C GLY A 301 33.71 -0.57 -23.32
N LEU A 302 32.44 -1.02 -23.36
CA LEU A 302 31.57 -0.89 -24.52
C LEU A 302 31.29 0.59 -24.80
N VAL A 303 31.20 0.93 -26.08
CA VAL A 303 30.62 2.21 -26.50
C VAL A 303 29.11 2.03 -26.47
N TYR A 304 28.46 2.57 -25.44
CA TYR A 304 27.02 2.46 -25.30
C TYR A 304 26.29 3.26 -26.37
N GLU A 305 25.43 2.57 -27.11
CA GLU A 305 24.64 3.12 -28.22
C GLU A 305 23.17 3.24 -27.80
N GLU A 306 22.63 2.19 -27.16
CA GLU A 306 21.21 2.06 -26.85
C GLU A 306 20.98 1.41 -25.47
N THR A 307 19.79 1.56 -24.92
CA THR A 307 19.37 0.91 -23.67
C THR A 307 18.06 0.16 -23.87
N PHE A 308 18.02 -1.10 -23.45
CA PHE A 308 16.84 -1.97 -23.55
C PHE A 308 16.29 -2.34 -22.16
N THR A 309 14.99 -2.65 -22.11
CA THR A 309 14.33 -3.12 -20.89
C THR A 309 14.16 -4.65 -20.85
N ASP A 310 14.31 -5.32 -21.99
CA ASP A 310 14.20 -6.77 -22.14
C ASP A 310 15.34 -7.36 -23.00
N ALA A 311 15.88 -8.50 -22.56
CA ALA A 311 16.98 -9.17 -23.25
C ALA A 311 16.54 -9.71 -24.63
N LYS A 312 15.25 -10.05 -24.76
CA LYS A 312 14.65 -10.49 -26.01
C LYS A 312 14.62 -9.36 -27.05
N GLU A 313 14.32 -8.14 -26.61
CA GLU A 313 14.31 -6.95 -27.47
C GLU A 313 15.73 -6.57 -27.91
N ALA A 314 16.70 -6.60 -27.00
CA ALA A 314 18.11 -6.38 -27.34
C ALA A 314 18.62 -7.43 -28.34
N SER A 315 18.26 -8.70 -28.14
CA SER A 315 18.63 -9.78 -29.06
C SER A 315 17.95 -9.66 -30.42
N ALA A 316 16.69 -9.19 -30.46
CA ALA A 316 15.99 -8.92 -31.71
C ALA A 316 16.64 -7.79 -32.53
N ASN A 317 17.24 -6.81 -31.85
CA ASN A 317 18.03 -5.74 -32.47
C ASN A 317 19.49 -6.12 -32.76
N GLY A 318 19.85 -7.40 -32.59
CA GLY A 318 21.15 -7.94 -32.98
C GLY A 318 22.26 -7.78 -31.95
N TYR A 319 21.92 -7.53 -30.68
CA TYR A 319 22.89 -7.48 -29.57
C TYR A 319 23.01 -8.86 -28.90
N PHE A 320 24.23 -9.30 -28.61
CA PHE A 320 24.50 -10.56 -27.91
C PHE A 320 24.64 -10.36 -26.39
N GLU A 321 24.16 -11.30 -25.57
CA GLU A 321 24.34 -11.21 -24.12
C GLU A 321 25.81 -11.43 -23.76
N ARG A 322 26.41 -10.47 -23.06
CA ARG A 322 27.74 -10.63 -22.47
C ARG A 322 27.58 -10.87 -20.98
N SER A 323 27.84 -12.10 -20.55
CA SER A 323 27.78 -12.49 -19.14
C SER A 323 28.89 -11.79 -18.36
N CYS A 324 28.51 -11.03 -17.33
CA CYS A 324 29.48 -10.39 -16.46
C CYS A 324 30.11 -11.44 -15.54
N TYR A 325 31.29 -11.93 -15.90
CA TYR A 325 32.11 -12.68 -14.97
C TYR A 325 32.76 -11.69 -13.99
N ARG A 326 32.54 -11.95 -12.70
CA ARG A 326 33.17 -11.20 -11.60
C ARG A 326 34.63 -11.60 -11.44
#